data_AF-A0A178M159-F1
#
_entry.id   AF-A0A178M159-F1
#
_cell.length_a   1.000
_cell.length_b   1.000
_cell.length_c   1.000
_cell.angle_alpha   90.00
_cell.angle_beta   90.00
_cell.angle_gamma   90.00
#
_symmetry.space_group_name_H-M   'P 1'
#
loop_
_entity.id
_entity.type
_entity.pdbx_description
1 polymer ?
#
loop_
_entity_poly.entity_id
_entity_poly.type
_entity_poly.pdbx_seq_one_letter_code
_entity_poly.pdbx_strand_id
1 'polypeptide(L)'
;MSIQCVVQLQFVSRDPAYPDPAAVSAYADLVIADLRSRGLTVQPVYTGAMGGDVYEVIRQLAEAVTTNKEILAAMISGVLATIVSTLADRLKGSKLSSTTPPFTIEVNIEHVRTEMTVPEVAVPEIDPEALLRQLLAIDPELPAKISPDTKLNIKVRVPAQRGRS
;
A
#
# COMPACT_ATOMS: atom_id res chain seq x y z
N MET A 1 -1.23 -25.81 -9.18
CA MET A 1 -0.55 -24.58 -9.65
C MET A 1 -0.87 -23.44 -8.69
N SER A 2 0.12 -22.84 -8.04
CA SER A 2 -0.09 -21.65 -7.22
C SER A 2 -0.50 -20.44 -8.07
N ILE A 3 -1.38 -19.60 -7.54
CA ILE A 3 -1.81 -18.36 -8.20
C ILE A 3 -0.81 -17.27 -7.83
N GLN A 4 -0.25 -16.58 -8.82
CA GLN A 4 0.66 -15.46 -8.59
C GLN A 4 -0.10 -14.14 -8.76
N CYS A 5 -0.08 -13.30 -7.72
CA CYS A 5 -0.64 -11.95 -7.78
C CYS A 5 0.48 -10.93 -7.71
N VAL A 6 0.35 -9.87 -8.51
CA VAL A 6 1.31 -8.77 -8.57
C VAL A 6 0.63 -7.49 -8.11
N VAL A 7 1.17 -6.89 -7.05
CA VAL A 7 0.72 -5.61 -6.52
C VAL A 7 1.79 -4.55 -6.81
N GLN A 8 1.43 -3.54 -7.58
CA GLN A 8 2.29 -2.39 -7.80
C GLN A 8 2.18 -1.43 -6.63
N LEU A 9 3.28 -1.16 -5.95
CA LEU A 9 3.41 -0.15 -4.92
C LEU A 9 4.07 1.09 -5.49
N GLN A 10 3.50 2.25 -5.22
CA GLN A 10 4.06 3.53 -5.61
C GLN A 10 4.12 4.45 -4.39
N PHE A 11 5.31 4.90 -4.03
CA PHE A 11 5.53 5.92 -3.01
C PHE A 11 5.73 7.27 -3.70
N VAL A 12 5.00 8.29 -3.26
CA VAL A 12 5.10 9.65 -3.80
C VAL A 12 5.06 10.67 -2.68
N SER A 13 5.65 11.84 -2.91
CA SER A 13 5.48 12.97 -2.00
C SER A 13 4.00 13.36 -1.90
N ARG A 14 3.55 13.68 -0.68
CA ARG A 14 2.22 14.24 -0.44
C ARG A 14 2.04 15.60 -1.11
N ASP A 15 3.10 16.39 -1.15
CA ASP A 15 3.16 17.67 -1.85
C ASP A 15 4.00 17.52 -3.13
N PRO A 16 3.37 17.48 -4.32
CA PRO A 16 4.09 17.43 -5.59
C PRO A 16 4.84 18.72 -5.93
N ALA A 17 4.44 19.87 -5.39
CA ALA A 17 5.10 21.15 -5.65
C ALA A 17 6.42 21.27 -4.88
N TYR A 18 6.51 20.59 -3.72
CA TYR A 18 7.70 20.52 -2.89
C TYR A 18 8.00 19.05 -2.54
N PRO A 19 8.51 18.26 -3.52
CA PRO A 19 8.80 16.87 -3.27
C PRO A 19 9.95 16.73 -2.27
N ASP A 20 9.83 15.75 -1.37
CA ASP A 20 10.90 15.30 -0.47
C ASP A 20 11.31 13.87 -0.85
N PRO A 21 12.20 13.68 -1.85
CA PRO A 21 12.61 12.36 -2.30
C PRO A 21 13.29 11.53 -1.21
N ALA A 22 14.02 12.19 -0.30
CA ALA A 22 14.69 11.50 0.80
C ALA A 22 13.69 10.89 1.78
N ALA A 23 12.63 11.61 2.13
CA ALA A 23 11.54 11.05 2.90
C ALA A 23 10.86 9.90 2.14
N VAL A 24 10.48 10.11 0.87
CA VAL A 24 9.84 9.08 0.04
C VAL A 24 10.64 7.77 0.05
N SER A 25 11.94 7.82 -0.22
CA SER A 25 12.79 6.63 -0.23
C SER A 25 12.96 6.01 1.15
N ALA A 26 13.09 6.80 2.22
CA ALA A 26 13.17 6.26 3.58
C ALA A 26 11.90 5.49 3.98
N TYR A 27 10.72 5.96 3.58
CA TYR A 27 9.46 5.26 3.84
C TYR A 27 9.30 4.02 2.93
N ALA A 28 9.68 4.13 1.66
CA ALA A 28 9.70 3.00 0.75
C ALA A 28 10.58 1.86 1.30
N ASP A 29 11.82 2.17 1.71
CA ASP A 29 12.76 1.19 2.24
C ASP A 29 12.22 0.46 3.48
N LEU A 30 11.56 1.18 4.40
CA LEU A 30 10.94 0.58 5.58
C LEU A 30 9.85 -0.42 5.20
N VAL A 31 8.94 -0.02 4.31
CA VAL A 31 7.84 -0.87 3.87
C VAL A 31 8.35 -2.06 3.07
N ILE A 32 9.31 -1.85 2.18
CA ILE A 32 9.91 -2.93 1.38
C ILE A 32 10.65 -3.93 2.27
N ALA A 33 11.37 -3.45 3.29
CA ALA A 33 12.02 -4.32 4.26
C ALA A 33 11.02 -5.19 5.02
N ASP A 34 9.89 -4.63 5.48
CA ASP A 34 8.86 -5.40 6.18
C ASP A 34 8.16 -6.41 5.26
N LEU A 35 7.82 -6.02 4.03
CA LEU A 35 7.23 -6.93 3.04
C LEU A 35 8.16 -8.13 2.75
N ARG A 36 9.47 -7.88 2.58
CA ARG A 36 10.47 -8.94 2.41
C ARG A 36 10.61 -9.83 3.63
N SER A 37 10.55 -9.25 4.84
CA SER A 37 10.62 -10.02 6.09
C SER A 37 9.49 -11.05 6.22
N ARG A 38 8.33 -10.76 5.61
CA ARG A 38 7.15 -11.63 5.53
C ARG A 38 7.17 -12.61 4.35
N GLY A 39 8.30 -12.72 3.64
CA GLY A 39 8.48 -13.65 2.53
C GLY A 39 7.89 -13.21 1.20
N LEU A 40 7.50 -11.93 1.07
CA LEU A 40 7.04 -11.39 -0.22
C LEU A 40 8.22 -11.03 -1.10
N THR A 41 8.10 -11.31 -2.39
CA THR A 41 9.13 -10.93 -3.38
C THR A 41 8.84 -9.51 -3.83
N VAL A 42 9.80 -8.60 -3.66
CA VAL A 42 9.64 -7.18 -4.03
C VAL A 42 10.72 -6.79 -5.05
N GLN A 43 10.28 -6.32 -6.23
CA GLN A 43 11.13 -5.89 -7.33
C GLN A 43 10.95 -4.38 -7.58
N PRO A 44 12.02 -3.60 -7.74
CA PRO A 44 11.90 -2.19 -8.12
C PRO A 44 11.43 -2.07 -9.58
N VAL A 45 10.56 -1.09 -9.86
CA VAL A 45 10.12 -0.73 -11.20
C VAL A 45 10.58 0.68 -11.52
N TYR A 46 11.44 0.80 -12.54
CA TYR A 46 11.88 2.11 -13.00
C TYR A 46 10.81 2.76 -13.87
N THR A 47 10.25 3.88 -13.43
CA THR A 47 9.20 4.61 -14.16
C THR A 47 9.70 5.88 -14.85
N GLY A 48 10.96 6.28 -14.62
CA GLY A 48 11.54 7.51 -15.17
C GLY A 48 10.98 8.81 -14.58
N ALA A 49 10.00 8.74 -13.67
CA ALA A 49 9.44 9.91 -12.99
C ALA A 49 10.34 10.33 -11.80
N MET A 50 10.59 11.63 -11.66
CA MET A 50 11.33 12.16 -10.51
C MET A 50 10.43 12.20 -9.26
N GLY A 51 10.99 11.77 -8.12
CA GLY A 51 10.35 11.96 -6.79
C GLY A 51 9.33 10.89 -6.38
N GLY A 52 9.35 9.71 -7.01
CA GLY A 52 8.56 8.58 -6.57
C GLY A 52 9.27 7.25 -6.77
N ASP A 53 9.14 6.36 -5.78
CA ASP A 53 9.69 5.01 -5.84
C ASP A 53 8.57 4.01 -6.14
N VAL A 54 8.77 3.17 -7.15
CA VAL A 54 7.77 2.20 -7.60
C VAL A 54 8.34 0.80 -7.49
N TYR A 55 7.52 -0.13 -6.99
CA TYR A 55 7.87 -1.52 -6.78
C TYR A 55 6.74 -2.43 -7.23
N GLU A 56 7.07 -3.64 -7.66
CA GLU A 56 6.14 -4.75 -7.82
C GLU A 56 6.35 -5.74 -6.67
N VAL A 57 5.27 -6.03 -5.96
CA VAL A 57 5.20 -7.03 -4.89
C VAL A 57 4.49 -8.25 -5.44
N ILE A 58 5.23 -9.35 -5.50
CA ILE A 58 4.76 -10.63 -5.97
C ILE A 58 4.39 -11.47 -4.76
N ARG A 59 3.14 -11.92 -4.72
CA ARG A 59 2.64 -12.85 -3.71
C ARG A 59 2.12 -14.12 -4.36
N GLN A 60 2.55 -15.27 -3.84
CA GLN A 60 1.94 -16.56 -4.17
C GLN A 60 0.76 -16.81 -3.24
N LEU A 61 -0.40 -17.08 -3.83
CA LEU A 61 -1.61 -17.49 -3.13
C LEU A 61 -1.79 -19.01 -3.24
N ALA A 62 -2.35 -19.59 -2.18
CA ALA A 62 -2.71 -21.01 -2.16
C ALA A 62 -3.83 -21.30 -3.16
N GLU A 63 -3.84 -22.51 -3.72
CA GLU A 63 -4.85 -22.99 -4.68
C GLU A 63 -6.28 -22.98 -4.15
N ALA A 64 -6.44 -23.01 -2.83
CA ALA A 64 -7.75 -22.96 -2.16
C ALA A 64 -8.46 -21.59 -2.33
N VAL A 65 -7.79 -20.60 -2.92
CA VAL A 65 -8.42 -19.35 -3.35
C VAL A 65 -9.25 -19.65 -4.60
N THR A 66 -10.53 -19.96 -4.38
CA THR A 66 -11.45 -20.42 -5.42
C THR A 66 -12.29 -19.29 -6.01
N THR A 67 -12.29 -18.11 -5.38
CA THR A 67 -13.07 -16.96 -5.85
C THR A 67 -12.21 -15.70 -6.00
N ASN A 68 -12.53 -14.86 -6.98
CA ASN A 68 -11.86 -13.57 -7.20
C ASN A 68 -11.98 -12.63 -5.99
N LYS A 69 -13.05 -12.79 -5.20
CA LYS A 69 -13.23 -12.08 -3.92
C LYS A 69 -12.18 -12.50 -2.89
N GLU A 70 -11.84 -13.78 -2.82
CA GLU A 70 -10.75 -14.27 -1.97
C GLU A 70 -9.38 -13.80 -2.46
N ILE A 71 -9.16 -13.70 -3.78
CA ILE A 71 -7.94 -13.07 -4.34
C ILE A 71 -7.84 -11.62 -3.84
N LEU A 72 -8.92 -10.84 -3.99
CA LEU A 72 -8.96 -9.45 -3.54
C LEU A 72 -8.75 -9.31 -2.03
N ALA A 73 -9.44 -10.13 -1.23
CA ALA A 73 -9.28 -10.15 0.22
C ALA A 73 -7.86 -10.53 0.63
N ALA A 74 -7.23 -11.48 -0.06
CA ALA A 74 -5.85 -11.86 0.19
C ALA A 74 -4.90 -10.70 -0.13
N MET A 75 -5.04 -10.03 -1.27
CA MET A 75 -4.19 -8.88 -1.61
C MET A 75 -4.30 -7.75 -0.57
N ILE A 76 -5.52 -7.41 -0.16
CA ILE A 76 -5.76 -6.37 0.86
C ILE A 76 -5.17 -6.78 2.22
N SER A 77 -5.49 -7.97 2.72
CA SER A 77 -5.04 -8.43 4.03
C SER A 77 -3.53 -8.66 4.13
N GLY A 78 -2.87 -9.07 3.03
CA GLY A 78 -1.44 -9.36 3.05
C GLY A 78 -0.55 -8.16 2.78
N VAL A 79 -0.85 -7.38 1.74
CA VAL A 79 0.04 -6.29 1.30
C VAL A 79 -0.35 -4.99 1.98
N LEU A 80 -1.63 -4.60 1.92
CA LEU A 80 -2.07 -3.32 2.46
C LEU A 80 -2.01 -3.26 3.99
N ALA A 81 -2.46 -4.30 4.69
CA ALA A 81 -2.36 -4.34 6.15
C ALA A 81 -0.90 -4.27 6.62
N THR A 82 0.01 -4.93 5.90
CA THR A 82 1.45 -4.84 6.16
C THR A 82 1.93 -3.40 6.02
N ILE A 83 1.70 -2.76 4.87
CA ILE A 83 2.10 -1.37 4.62
C ILE A 83 1.64 -0.44 5.74
N VAL A 84 0.38 -0.56 6.14
CA VAL A 84 -0.17 0.33 7.16
C VAL A 84 0.39 0.04 8.54
N SER A 85 0.58 -1.24 8.89
CA SER A 85 1.24 -1.60 10.14
C SER A 85 2.67 -1.05 10.21
N THR A 86 3.46 -1.20 9.13
CA THR A 86 4.84 -0.70 9.07
C THR A 86 4.89 0.83 9.20
N LEU A 87 4.00 1.54 8.49
CA LEU A 87 3.93 3.00 8.54
C LEU A 87 3.46 3.49 9.92
N ALA A 88 2.47 2.83 10.52
CA ALA A 88 1.96 3.18 11.84
C ALA A 88 3.00 2.92 12.95
N ASP A 89 3.76 1.82 12.86
CA ASP A 89 4.84 1.55 13.82
C ASP A 89 5.99 2.56 13.69
N ARG A 90 6.25 3.08 12.49
CA ARG A 90 7.20 4.18 12.30
C ARG A 90 6.75 5.46 12.99
N LEU A 91 5.45 5.78 12.95
CA LEU A 91 4.88 6.92 13.68
C LEU A 91 5.08 6.78 15.19
N LYS A 92 4.83 5.60 15.76
CA LYS A 92 5.03 5.32 17.19
C LYS A 92 6.48 5.38 17.62
N GLY A 93 7.40 4.90 16.77
CA GLY A 93 8.84 4.86 17.04
C GLY A 93 9.51 6.24 17.00
N SER A 94 8.89 7.23 16.37
CA SER A 94 9.34 8.62 16.42
C SER A 94 9.02 9.22 17.79
N LYS A 95 9.98 9.16 18.73
CA LYS A 95 9.95 9.91 20.00
C LYS A 95 9.97 11.45 19.83
N LEU A 96 9.71 11.97 18.63
CA LEU A 96 9.76 13.39 18.28
C LEU A 96 8.39 13.84 17.78
N SER A 97 7.70 14.57 18.66
CA SER A 97 6.55 15.45 18.42
C SER A 97 5.27 14.80 17.89
N SER A 98 4.16 15.13 18.56
CA SER A 98 2.76 14.82 18.22
C SER A 98 2.27 15.59 16.98
N THR A 99 3.06 15.63 15.91
CA THR A 99 2.73 16.38 14.68
C THR A 99 3.27 15.72 13.40
N THR A 100 3.30 14.39 13.32
CA THR A 100 3.61 13.72 12.05
C THR A 100 2.35 13.71 11.17
N PRO A 101 2.37 14.30 9.96
CA PRO A 101 1.16 14.41 9.16
C PRO A 101 0.64 13.02 8.76
N PRO A 102 -0.68 12.83 8.65
CA PRO A 102 -1.25 11.55 8.23
C PRO A 102 -0.77 11.15 6.84
N PHE A 103 -0.59 9.84 6.64
CA PHE A 103 -0.35 9.26 5.32
C PHE A 103 -1.69 9.11 4.60
N THR A 104 -1.67 9.21 3.27
CA THR A 104 -2.83 8.85 2.45
C THR A 104 -2.46 7.66 1.58
N ILE A 105 -3.27 6.62 1.63
CA ILE A 105 -3.10 5.43 0.80
C ILE A 105 -4.28 5.36 -0.16
N GLU A 106 -3.94 5.32 -1.43
CA GLU A 106 -4.88 5.23 -2.55
C GLU A 106 -4.74 3.83 -3.13
N VAL A 107 -5.85 3.09 -3.15
CA VAL A 107 -5.92 1.74 -3.72
C VAL A 107 -6.70 1.84 -5.03
N ASN A 108 -6.03 1.50 -6.12
CA ASN A 108 -6.54 1.53 -7.48
C ASN A 108 -6.59 0.11 -8.05
N ILE A 109 -7.79 -0.31 -8.45
CA ILE A 109 -8.07 -1.62 -9.07
C ILE A 109 -8.82 -1.37 -10.37
N GLU A 110 -8.17 -1.55 -11.51
CA GLU A 110 -8.75 -1.21 -12.83
C GLU A 110 -9.25 0.26 -12.88
N HIS A 111 -10.57 0.47 -12.82
CA HIS A 111 -11.22 1.77 -12.81
C HIS A 111 -11.75 2.20 -11.44
N VAL A 112 -11.61 1.34 -10.41
CA VAL A 112 -12.10 1.59 -9.06
C VAL A 112 -10.97 2.17 -8.23
N ARG A 113 -11.22 3.35 -7.66
CA ARG A 113 -10.31 4.05 -6.76
C ARG A 113 -10.96 4.22 -5.40
N THR A 114 -10.26 3.82 -4.35
CA THR A 114 -10.60 4.19 -2.98
C THR A 114 -9.41 4.86 -2.31
N GLU A 115 -9.70 5.82 -1.45
CA GLU A 115 -8.70 6.53 -0.67
C GLU A 115 -8.94 6.29 0.82
N MET A 116 -7.84 6.05 1.53
CA MET A 116 -7.84 5.86 2.96
C MET A 116 -6.78 6.78 3.56
N THR A 117 -7.19 7.60 4.51
CA THR A 117 -6.26 8.39 5.33
C THR A 117 -5.92 7.60 6.58
N VAL A 118 -4.63 7.37 6.82
CA VAL A 118 -4.13 6.74 8.05
C VAL A 118 -3.88 7.86 9.07
N PRO A 119 -4.70 7.97 10.13
CA PRO A 119 -4.56 9.03 11.13
C PRO A 119 -3.28 8.86 11.94
N GLU A 120 -2.82 9.97 12.52
CA GLU A 120 -1.54 10.07 13.24
C GLU A 120 -1.47 9.26 14.55
N VAL A 121 -2.59 9.13 15.27
CA VAL A 121 -2.60 8.72 16.69
C VAL A 121 -3.09 7.27 16.91
N ALA A 122 -3.61 6.62 15.88
CA ALA A 122 -4.05 5.24 15.95
C ALA A 122 -3.30 4.43 14.91
N VAL A 123 -2.92 3.19 15.24
CA VAL A 123 -2.90 2.17 14.19
C VAL A 123 -4.36 2.06 13.79
N PRO A 124 -4.81 2.52 12.61
CA PRO A 124 -6.09 2.04 12.17
C PRO A 124 -5.91 0.53 12.10
N GLU A 125 -6.66 -0.21 12.92
CA GLU A 125 -6.95 -1.59 12.57
C GLU A 125 -7.62 -1.49 11.20
N ILE A 126 -6.82 -1.69 10.15
CA ILE A 126 -7.38 -1.89 8.84
C ILE A 126 -8.03 -3.24 8.94
N ASP A 127 -9.34 -3.19 9.17
CA ASP A 127 -10.20 -4.32 8.91
C ASP A 127 -10.17 -4.55 7.39
N PRO A 128 -9.48 -5.61 6.92
CA PRO A 128 -9.40 -5.91 5.49
C PRO A 128 -10.80 -6.14 4.91
N GLU A 129 -11.75 -6.60 5.72
CA GLU A 129 -13.13 -6.74 5.30
C GLU A 129 -13.83 -5.39 5.15
N ALA A 130 -13.58 -4.42 6.02
CA ALA A 130 -14.17 -3.09 5.90
C ALA A 130 -13.72 -2.41 4.60
N LEU A 131 -12.43 -2.50 4.25
CA LEU A 131 -11.94 -1.95 2.99
C LEU A 131 -12.48 -2.71 1.78
N LEU A 132 -12.53 -4.04 1.86
CA LEU A 132 -13.17 -4.85 0.83
C LEU A 132 -14.63 -4.43 0.65
N ARG A 133 -15.39 -4.23 1.73
CA ARG A 133 -16.78 -3.76 1.68
C ARG A 133 -16.89 -2.39 1.04
N GLN A 134 -15.98 -1.46 1.32
CA GLN A 134 -15.96 -0.14 0.67
C GLN A 134 -15.71 -0.26 -0.83
N LEU A 135 -14.74 -1.09 -1.25
CA LEU A 135 -14.45 -1.33 -2.67
C LEU A 135 -15.66 -1.94 -3.40
N LEU A 136 -16.32 -2.94 -2.78
CA LEU A 136 -17.51 -3.58 -3.32
C LEU A 136 -18.75 -2.68 -3.29
N ALA A 137 -18.80 -1.69 -2.39
CA ALA A 137 -19.87 -0.70 -2.38
C ALA A 137 -19.73 0.31 -3.53
N ILE A 138 -18.49 0.63 -3.93
CA ILE A 138 -18.21 1.51 -5.08
C ILE A 138 -18.48 0.78 -6.39
N ASP A 139 -18.02 -0.46 -6.52
CA ASP A 139 -18.27 -1.30 -7.70
C ASP A 139 -18.63 -2.73 -7.27
N PRO A 140 -19.93 -3.07 -7.22
CA PRO A 140 -20.39 -4.41 -6.86
C PRO A 140 -19.93 -5.50 -7.83
N GLU A 141 -19.60 -5.15 -9.08
CA GLU A 141 -19.11 -6.09 -10.10
C GLU A 141 -17.60 -6.29 -10.05
N LEU A 142 -16.89 -5.59 -9.16
CA LEU A 142 -15.45 -5.68 -9.01
C LEU A 142 -14.92 -7.13 -8.89
N PRO A 143 -15.55 -8.06 -8.14
CA PRO A 143 -15.10 -9.45 -8.09
C PRO A 143 -15.14 -10.14 -9.45
N ALA A 144 -16.10 -9.81 -10.32
CA ALA A 144 -16.18 -10.40 -11.65
C ALA A 144 -15.12 -9.83 -12.61
N LYS A 145 -14.61 -8.63 -12.31
CA LYS A 145 -13.59 -7.92 -13.11
C LYS A 145 -12.15 -8.25 -12.69
N ILE A 146 -11.97 -8.85 -11.51
CA ILE A 146 -10.65 -9.23 -11.01
C ILE A 146 -10.27 -10.62 -11.52
N SER A 147 -9.05 -10.76 -11.98
CA SER A 147 -8.39 -12.03 -12.25
C SER A 147 -7.03 -12.07 -11.53
N PRO A 148 -6.36 -13.23 -11.49
CA PRO A 148 -4.96 -13.31 -11.04
C PRO A 148 -4.01 -12.32 -11.73
N ASP A 149 -4.31 -11.96 -12.98
CA ASP A 149 -3.50 -11.05 -13.80
C ASP A 149 -3.85 -9.57 -13.56
N THR A 150 -4.93 -9.28 -12.83
CA THR A 150 -5.31 -7.90 -12.48
C THR A 150 -4.23 -7.25 -11.64
N LYS A 151 -3.71 -6.13 -12.13
CA LYS A 151 -2.70 -5.34 -11.41
C LYS A 151 -3.35 -4.45 -10.38
N LEU A 152 -3.13 -4.75 -9.11
CA LEU A 152 -3.49 -3.87 -8.00
C LEU A 152 -2.44 -2.77 -7.88
N ASN A 153 -2.83 -1.49 -7.99
CA ASN A 153 -1.92 -0.37 -7.76
C ASN A 153 -2.23 0.30 -6.42
N ILE A 154 -1.26 0.30 -5.51
CA ILE A 154 -1.34 0.97 -4.21
C ILE A 154 -0.39 2.15 -4.24
N LYS A 155 -0.94 3.36 -4.19
CA LYS A 155 -0.19 4.60 -4.09
C LYS A 155 -0.17 5.11 -2.66
N VAL A 156 1.01 5.21 -2.08
CA VAL A 156 1.26 5.74 -0.74
C VAL A 156 1.78 7.17 -0.87
N ARG A 157 1.02 8.13 -0.35
CA ARG A 157 1.42 9.53 -0.26
C ARG A 157 2.09 9.79 1.08
N VAL A 158 3.36 10.15 0.99
CA VAL A 158 4.28 10.27 2.11
C VAL A 158 4.43 11.75 2.50
N PRO A 159 4.29 12.11 3.79
CA PRO A 159 4.58 13.45 4.26
C PRO A 159 6.07 13.76 4.18
N ALA A 160 6.41 15.01 3.85
CA ALA A 160 7.79 15.48 3.93
C ALA A 160 8.35 15.33 5.36
N GLN A 161 9.61 14.96 5.50
CA GLN A 161 10.30 15.04 6.78
C GLN A 161 10.52 16.51 7.09
N ARG A 162 9.81 17.05 8.09
CA ARG A 162 10.20 18.35 8.65
C ARG A 162 11.60 18.21 9.20
N GLY A 163 12.55 18.91 8.56
CA GLY A 163 13.94 18.91 8.94
C GLY A 163 14.11 19.18 10.43
N ARG A 164 14.98 18.40 11.05
CA ARG A 164 15.70 18.83 12.26
C ARG A 164 16.47 20.11 11.87
N SER A 165 15.87 21.26 12.12
CA SER A 165 16.59 22.53 12.24
C SER A 165 17.34 22.56 13.56
#